data_AF-A0A8I2KNG4-F1
#
_entry.id   AF-A0A8I2KNG4-F1
#
_cell.length_a   1.000
_cell.length_b   1.000
_cell.length_c   1.000
_cell.angle_alpha   90.00
_cell.angle_beta   90.00
_cell.angle_gamma   90.00
#
_symmetry.space_group_name_H-M   'P 1'
#
loop_
_entity.id
_entity.type
_entity.pdbx_description
1 polymer ?
#
loop_
_entity_poly.entity_id
_entity_poly.type
_entity_poly.pdbx_seq_one_letter_code
_entity_poly.pdbx_strand_id
1 'polypeptide(L)'
;GADSHEARLIEEARQHARKTLPDYMVPSAFVLLEHLPLTANGKIDRNALPEPDIEALRPEYVAPQTETEKGLSGIWQEVLEIDRVGVLDDFFLLGGHSLLVMKLLAKIEKRLHVKLSVTYTFTMGNLSALAQHIDALTGKHDPDNNSEELDFFEI
;
A
#
# COMPACT_ATOMS: atom_id res chain seq x y z
N GLY A 1 21.12 17.38 -6.62
CA GLY A 1 20.21 18.41 -7.16
C GLY A 1 19.14 18.73 -6.14
N ALA A 2 18.24 19.68 -6.41
CA ALA A 2 17.09 19.95 -5.54
C ALA A 2 16.28 18.66 -5.28
N ASP A 3 15.98 17.89 -6.34
CA ASP A 3 15.25 16.61 -6.27
C ASP A 3 15.83 15.59 -5.27
N SER A 4 17.17 15.51 -5.17
CA SER A 4 17.81 14.57 -4.24
C SER A 4 17.66 14.97 -2.76
N HIS A 5 17.46 16.26 -2.48
CA HIS A 5 17.26 16.72 -1.11
C HIS A 5 15.81 16.55 -0.67
N GLU A 6 14.86 16.83 -1.57
CA GLU A 6 13.42 16.65 -1.33
C GLU A 6 13.08 15.19 -1.08
N ALA A 7 13.57 14.29 -1.94
CA ALA A 7 13.39 12.85 -1.77
C ALA A 7 13.94 12.36 -0.42
N ARG A 8 15.09 12.90 0.01
CA ARG A 8 15.69 12.56 1.31
C ARG A 8 14.82 13.01 2.49
N LEU A 9 14.31 14.24 2.45
CA LEU A 9 13.42 14.76 3.51
C LEU A 9 12.13 13.95 3.62
N ILE A 10 11.53 13.58 2.50
CA ILE A 10 10.33 12.74 2.46
C ILE A 10 10.62 11.37 3.10
N GLU A 11 11.74 10.75 2.74
CA GLU A 11 12.12 9.46 3.30
C GLU A 11 12.41 9.55 4.81
N GLU A 12 13.13 10.59 5.26
CA GLU A 12 13.36 10.84 6.69
C GLU A 12 12.05 11.00 7.46
N ALA A 13 11.09 11.77 6.93
CA ALA A 13 9.77 11.96 7.53
C ALA A 13 8.99 10.63 7.61
N ARG A 14 9.00 9.83 6.53
CA ARG A 14 8.35 8.52 6.48
C ARG A 14 8.97 7.55 7.50
N GLN A 15 10.29 7.50 7.59
CA GLN A 15 11.01 6.67 8.55
C GLN A 15 10.74 7.09 9.99
N HIS A 16 10.66 8.39 10.26
CA HIS A 16 10.28 8.90 11.58
C HIS A 16 8.84 8.52 11.94
N ALA A 17 7.90 8.67 11.00
CA ALA A 17 6.51 8.27 11.19
C ALA A 17 6.40 6.78 11.53
N ARG A 18 7.06 5.89 10.77
CA ARG A 18 7.06 4.43 11.04
C ARG A 18 7.61 4.06 12.42
N LYS A 19 8.56 4.83 12.95
CA LYS A 19 9.13 4.58 14.29
C LYS A 19 8.23 5.04 15.44
N THR A 20 7.28 5.93 15.16
CA THR A 20 6.49 6.62 16.20
C THR A 20 5.00 6.35 16.10
N LEU A 21 4.53 5.85 14.96
CA LEU A 21 3.15 5.57 14.67
C LEU A 21 2.98 4.08 14.30
N PRO A 22 1.84 3.47 14.65
CA PRO A 22 1.42 2.22 14.03
C PRO A 22 1.37 2.35 12.50
N ASP A 23 1.63 1.27 11.76
CA ASP A 23 1.71 1.30 10.28
C ASP A 23 0.48 1.92 9.62
N TYR A 24 -0.72 1.63 10.13
CA TYR A 24 -1.99 2.16 9.60
C TYR A 24 -2.18 3.67 9.81
N MET A 25 -1.33 4.33 10.60
CA MET A 25 -1.32 5.79 10.78
C MET A 25 -0.23 6.48 9.96
N VAL A 26 0.65 5.72 9.29
CA VAL A 26 1.70 6.28 8.45
C VAL A 26 1.07 6.76 7.12
N PRO A 27 1.31 8.03 6.69
CA PRO A 27 0.78 8.52 5.43
C PRO A 27 1.28 7.72 4.22
N SER A 28 0.38 7.41 3.28
CA SER A 28 0.74 6.78 2.01
C SER A 28 1.53 7.75 1.10
N ALA A 29 1.14 9.03 1.09
CA ALA A 29 1.79 10.08 0.30
C ALA A 29 2.32 11.24 1.16
N PHE A 30 3.42 11.84 0.71
CA PHE A 30 4.01 13.06 1.28
C PHE A 30 4.19 14.06 0.14
N VAL A 31 3.71 15.29 0.32
CA VAL A 31 3.86 16.37 -0.66
C VAL A 31 4.66 17.50 -0.02
N LEU A 32 5.80 17.83 -0.61
CA LEU A 32 6.63 18.92 -0.12
C LEU A 32 6.06 20.26 -0.61
N LEU A 33 5.96 21.22 0.31
CA LEU A 33 5.50 22.58 0.01
C LEU A 33 6.53 23.57 0.54
N GLU A 34 6.85 24.59 -0.26
CA GLU A 34 7.68 25.71 0.21
C GLU A 34 6.98 26.51 1.31
N HIS A 35 5.65 26.62 1.24
CA HIS A 35 4.82 27.29 2.22
C HIS A 35 3.43 26.63 2.27
N LEU A 36 2.82 26.65 3.47
CA LEU A 36 1.45 26.19 3.62
C LEU A 36 0.48 27.21 3.01
N PRO A 37 -0.51 26.79 2.21
CA PRO A 37 -1.54 27.70 1.71
C PRO A 37 -2.38 28.20 2.89
N LEU A 38 -2.65 29.50 2.93
CA LEU A 38 -3.41 30.15 3.99
C LEU A 38 -4.65 30.86 3.43
N THR A 39 -5.74 30.78 4.18
CA THR A 39 -6.93 31.61 3.99
C THR A 39 -6.62 33.09 4.28
N ALA A 40 -7.51 34.00 3.87
CA ALA A 40 -7.39 35.43 4.19
C ALA A 40 -7.26 35.74 5.70
N ASN A 41 -7.72 34.84 6.56
CA ASN A 41 -7.62 34.95 8.02
C ASN A 41 -6.38 34.27 8.61
N GLY A 42 -5.43 33.84 7.78
CA GLY A 42 -4.16 33.21 8.19
C GLY A 42 -4.26 31.76 8.66
N LYS A 43 -5.43 31.11 8.55
CA LYS A 43 -5.58 29.67 8.81
C LYS A 43 -5.16 28.85 7.59
N ILE A 44 -4.70 27.61 7.79
CA ILE A 44 -4.39 26.69 6.69
C ILE A 44 -5.63 26.51 5.80
N ASP A 45 -5.47 26.77 4.51
CA ASP A 45 -6.48 26.49 3.50
C ASP A 45 -6.30 25.08 2.96
N ARG A 46 -7.06 24.13 3.52
CA ARG A 46 -6.97 22.71 3.16
C ARG A 46 -7.45 22.42 1.74
N ASN A 47 -8.31 23.29 1.17
CA ASN A 47 -8.80 23.11 -0.20
C ASN A 47 -7.78 23.57 -1.25
N ALA A 48 -6.82 24.39 -0.83
CA ALA A 48 -5.71 24.84 -1.66
C ALA A 48 -4.45 23.97 -1.53
N LEU A 49 -4.50 22.90 -0.72
CA LEU A 49 -3.42 21.91 -0.70
C LEU A 49 -3.41 21.14 -2.01
N PRO A 50 -2.25 20.98 -2.67
CA PRO A 50 -2.17 20.18 -3.88
C PRO A 50 -2.47 18.71 -3.58
N GLU A 51 -3.13 18.05 -4.51
CA GLU A 51 -3.30 16.61 -4.47
C GLU A 51 -1.94 15.93 -4.70
N PRO A 52 -1.63 14.83 -4.00
CA PRO A 52 -0.46 14.04 -4.32
C PRO A 52 -0.55 13.48 -5.74
N ASP A 53 0.55 13.53 -6.50
CA ASP A 53 0.65 12.84 -7.78
C ASP A 53 0.83 11.34 -7.52
N ILE A 54 -0.29 10.62 -7.43
CA ILE A 54 -0.28 9.19 -7.12
C ILE A 54 0.49 8.40 -8.18
N GLU A 55 0.36 8.74 -9.46
CA GLU A 55 1.07 8.03 -10.53
C GLU A 55 2.58 8.24 -10.47
N ALA A 56 3.06 9.43 -10.10
CA ALA A 56 4.48 9.66 -9.86
C ALA A 56 5.02 8.94 -8.61
N LEU A 57 4.14 8.64 -7.63
CA LEU A 57 4.49 7.92 -6.40
C LEU A 57 4.41 6.40 -6.55
N ARG A 58 3.74 5.89 -7.60
CA ARG A 58 3.67 4.46 -7.86
C ARG A 58 5.04 3.91 -8.23
N PRO A 59 5.38 2.70 -7.78
CA PRO A 59 6.56 2.01 -8.25
C PRO A 59 6.46 1.72 -9.75
N GLU A 60 7.59 1.39 -10.37
CA GLU A 60 7.59 0.90 -11.74
C GLU A 60 6.61 -0.28 -11.86
N TYR A 61 5.78 -0.24 -12.90
CA TYR A 61 4.80 -1.29 -13.10
C TYR A 61 5.47 -2.62 -13.38
N VAL A 62 5.16 -3.61 -12.55
CA VAL A 62 5.50 -5.01 -12.76
C VAL A 62 4.21 -5.82 -12.86
N ALA A 63 4.05 -6.56 -13.96
CA ALA A 63 2.85 -7.33 -14.24
C ALA A 63 2.71 -8.53 -13.27
N PRO A 64 1.50 -8.87 -12.82
CA PRO A 64 1.21 -10.13 -12.12
C PRO A 64 1.65 -11.35 -12.92
N GLN A 65 2.44 -12.23 -12.30
CA GLN A 65 2.98 -13.42 -12.96
C GLN A 65 2.33 -14.70 -12.43
N THR A 66 2.15 -14.81 -11.11
CA THR A 66 1.56 -16.00 -10.49
C THR A 66 0.02 -15.97 -10.57
N GLU A 67 -0.61 -17.13 -10.42
CA GLU A 67 -2.08 -17.22 -10.41
C GLU A 67 -2.68 -16.46 -9.22
N THR A 68 -2.01 -16.48 -8.07
CA THR A 68 -2.43 -15.73 -6.88
C THR A 68 -2.29 -14.22 -7.11
N GLU A 69 -1.19 -13.76 -7.71
CA GLU A 69 -1.01 -12.35 -8.06
C GLU A 69 -2.06 -11.87 -9.08
N LYS A 70 -2.34 -12.66 -10.13
CA LYS A 70 -3.36 -12.33 -11.13
C LYS A 70 -4.76 -12.25 -10.51
N GLY A 71 -5.10 -13.22 -9.67
CA GLY A 71 -6.36 -13.26 -8.94
C GLY A 71 -6.53 -12.04 -8.01
N LEU A 72 -5.48 -11.72 -7.25
CA LEU A 72 -5.46 -10.54 -6.38
C LEU A 72 -5.53 -9.24 -7.15
N SER A 73 -4.76 -9.09 -8.24
CA SER A 73 -4.76 -7.89 -9.08
C SER A 73 -6.16 -7.60 -9.63
N GLY A 74 -6.85 -8.63 -10.13
CA GLY A 74 -8.24 -8.49 -10.57
C GLY A 74 -9.21 -8.11 -9.44
N ILE A 75 -9.01 -8.63 -8.22
CA ILE A 75 -9.81 -8.23 -7.07
C ILE A 75 -9.54 -6.76 -6.70
N TRP A 76 -8.29 -6.33 -6.70
CA TRP A 76 -7.90 -4.95 -6.38
C TRP A 76 -8.47 -3.96 -7.41
N GLN A 77 -8.35 -4.25 -8.70
CA GLN A 77 -8.96 -3.46 -9.78
C GLN A 77 -10.47 -3.24 -9.56
N GLU A 78 -11.20 -4.30 -9.20
CA GLU A 78 -12.64 -4.20 -8.92
C GLU A 78 -12.97 -3.43 -7.64
N VAL A 79 -12.12 -3.50 -6.62
CA VAL A 79 -12.38 -2.85 -5.32
C VAL A 79 -12.02 -1.38 -5.36
N LEU A 80 -10.93 -1.04 -6.05
CA LEU A 80 -10.40 0.31 -6.19
C LEU A 80 -10.98 1.04 -7.41
N GLU A 81 -11.69 0.34 -8.29
CA GLU A 81 -12.27 0.89 -9.54
C GLU A 81 -11.22 1.51 -10.46
N ILE A 82 -10.09 0.81 -10.63
CA ILE A 82 -8.96 1.22 -11.47
C ILE A 82 -8.60 0.17 -12.52
N ASP A 83 -8.04 0.60 -13.64
CA ASP A 83 -7.77 -0.27 -14.79
C ASP A 83 -6.57 -1.21 -14.59
N ARG A 84 -5.58 -0.80 -13.79
CA ARG A 84 -4.28 -1.48 -13.73
C ARG A 84 -3.68 -1.47 -12.32
N VAL A 85 -3.31 -2.67 -11.86
CA VAL A 85 -2.61 -2.91 -10.60
C VAL A 85 -1.41 -3.83 -10.86
N GLY A 86 -0.21 -3.33 -10.59
CA GLY A 86 1.04 -4.07 -10.61
C GLY A 86 1.34 -4.71 -9.25
N VAL A 87 2.29 -5.64 -9.23
CA VAL A 87 2.57 -6.44 -8.03
C VAL A 87 3.27 -5.65 -6.91
N LEU A 88 3.89 -4.51 -7.25
CA LEU A 88 4.54 -3.62 -6.30
C LEU A 88 3.62 -2.52 -5.77
N ASP A 89 2.41 -2.37 -6.32
CA ASP A 89 1.48 -1.33 -5.90
C ASP A 89 1.03 -1.52 -4.44
N ASP A 90 0.93 -0.40 -3.72
CA ASP A 90 0.40 -0.31 -2.37
C ASP A 90 -1.11 0.00 -2.40
N PHE A 91 -1.91 -0.77 -1.66
CA PHE A 91 -3.37 -0.66 -1.68
C PHE A 91 -3.86 0.72 -1.21
N PHE A 92 -3.22 1.29 -0.19
CA PHE A 92 -3.61 2.57 0.43
C PHE A 92 -3.10 3.76 -0.37
N LEU A 93 -1.95 3.62 -1.06
CA LEU A 93 -1.48 4.60 -2.03
C LEU A 93 -2.49 4.74 -3.18
N LEU A 94 -3.10 3.64 -3.62
CA LEU A 94 -4.11 3.63 -4.67
C LEU A 94 -5.52 4.06 -4.20
N GLY A 95 -5.65 4.65 -3.00
CA GLY A 95 -6.93 5.11 -2.46
C GLY A 95 -7.70 4.07 -1.65
N GLY A 96 -7.10 2.92 -1.36
CA GLY A 96 -7.62 1.93 -0.44
C GLY A 96 -7.86 2.50 0.96
N HIS A 97 -8.93 2.07 1.62
CA HIS A 97 -9.24 2.44 3.01
C HIS A 97 -10.05 1.34 3.70
N SER A 98 -10.33 1.49 4.99
CA SER A 98 -10.89 0.41 5.83
C SER A 98 -12.16 -0.26 5.28
N LEU A 99 -13.06 0.50 4.63
CA LEU A 99 -14.26 -0.07 4.02
C LEU A 99 -13.91 -0.92 2.77
N LEU A 100 -12.96 -0.46 1.97
CA LEU A 100 -12.48 -1.21 0.80
C LEU A 100 -11.70 -2.45 1.22
N VAL A 101 -10.96 -2.40 2.33
CA VAL A 101 -10.32 -3.59 2.93
C VAL A 101 -11.36 -4.65 3.26
N MET A 102 -12.51 -4.30 3.85
CA MET A 102 -13.57 -5.28 4.13
C MET A 102 -14.13 -5.92 2.85
N LYS A 103 -14.31 -5.12 1.79
CA LYS A 103 -14.74 -5.64 0.47
C LYS A 103 -13.69 -6.56 -0.15
N LEU A 104 -12.41 -6.18 -0.05
CA LEU A 104 -11.25 -6.94 -0.51
C LEU A 104 -11.22 -8.31 0.16
N LEU A 105 -11.28 -8.36 1.50
CA LEU A 105 -11.28 -9.59 2.28
C LEU A 105 -12.42 -10.54 1.88
N ALA A 106 -13.64 -10.03 1.75
CA ALA A 106 -14.79 -10.83 1.32
C ALA A 106 -14.62 -11.42 -0.09
N LYS A 107 -13.99 -10.67 -1.02
CA LYS A 107 -13.72 -11.15 -2.37
C LYS A 107 -12.58 -12.18 -2.40
N ILE A 108 -11.53 -11.99 -1.60
CA ILE A 108 -10.44 -12.96 -1.43
C ILE A 108 -10.99 -14.28 -0.90
N GLU A 109 -11.80 -14.26 0.15
CA GLU A 109 -12.44 -15.46 0.70
C GLU A 109 -13.29 -16.17 -0.34
N LYS A 110 -14.07 -15.41 -1.13
CA LYS A 110 -14.95 -15.99 -2.16
C LYS A 110 -14.19 -16.59 -3.35
N ARG A 111 -13.11 -15.96 -3.82
CA ARG A 111 -12.42 -16.33 -5.07
C ARG A 111 -11.18 -17.16 -4.89
N LEU A 112 -10.43 -16.90 -3.82
CA LEU A 112 -9.17 -17.57 -3.51
C LEU A 112 -9.35 -18.60 -2.40
N HIS A 113 -10.53 -18.68 -1.77
CA HIS A 113 -10.86 -19.62 -0.71
C HIS A 113 -9.94 -19.49 0.52
N VAL A 114 -9.42 -18.29 0.77
CA VAL A 114 -8.57 -17.97 1.91
C VAL A 114 -9.23 -16.90 2.77
N LYS A 115 -9.30 -17.16 4.08
CA LYS A 115 -9.79 -16.20 5.06
C LYS A 115 -8.60 -15.50 5.72
N LEU A 116 -8.50 -14.19 5.51
CA LEU A 116 -7.44 -13.37 6.08
C LEU A 116 -7.95 -12.54 7.25
N SER A 117 -7.07 -12.26 8.21
CA SER A 117 -7.33 -11.30 9.27
C SER A 117 -7.25 -9.87 8.73
N VAL A 118 -8.15 -9.00 9.17
CA VAL A 118 -8.10 -7.58 8.83
C VAL A 118 -6.79 -6.92 9.30
N THR A 119 -6.28 -7.32 10.47
CA THR A 119 -5.04 -6.76 11.01
C THR A 119 -3.87 -7.00 10.05
N TYR A 120 -3.85 -8.16 9.40
CA TYR A 120 -2.80 -8.53 8.45
C TYR A 120 -2.82 -7.65 7.19
N THR A 121 -4.00 -7.27 6.69
CA THR A 121 -4.08 -6.42 5.48
C THR A 121 -3.53 -5.01 5.68
N PHE A 122 -3.44 -4.53 6.92
CA PHE A 122 -2.87 -3.21 7.22
C PHE A 122 -1.35 -3.21 7.39
N THR A 123 -0.74 -4.37 7.58
CA THR A 123 0.72 -4.51 7.77
C THR A 123 1.46 -4.83 6.48
N MET A 124 0.74 -5.10 5.38
CA MET A 124 1.33 -5.51 4.10
C MET A 124 1.51 -4.30 3.18
N GLY A 125 2.72 -4.15 2.65
CA GLY A 125 3.09 -2.96 1.86
C GLY A 125 2.75 -3.02 0.36
N ASN A 126 2.53 -4.20 -0.23
CA ASN A 126 2.16 -4.31 -1.64
C ASN A 126 1.44 -5.62 -2.00
N LEU A 127 0.94 -5.70 -3.23
CA LEU A 127 0.20 -6.86 -3.75
C LEU A 127 1.02 -8.16 -3.71
N SER A 128 2.29 -8.13 -4.09
CA SER A 128 3.17 -9.31 -4.12
C SER A 128 3.35 -9.91 -2.72
N ALA A 129 3.59 -9.08 -1.71
CA ALA A 129 3.67 -9.54 -0.33
C ALA A 129 2.36 -10.24 0.09
N LEU A 130 1.19 -9.65 -0.25
CA LEU A 130 -0.10 -10.25 0.07
C LEU A 130 -0.30 -11.60 -0.66
N ALA A 131 0.16 -11.69 -1.91
CA ALA A 131 0.11 -12.93 -2.69
C ALA A 131 0.95 -14.03 -2.04
N GLN A 132 2.20 -13.72 -1.67
CA GLN A 132 3.10 -14.66 -1.00
C GLN A 132 2.52 -15.21 0.30
N HIS A 133 1.84 -14.37 1.07
CA HIS A 133 1.17 -14.82 2.29
C HIS A 133 0.00 -15.78 2.02
N ILE A 134 -0.83 -15.47 1.02
CA ILE A 134 -1.92 -16.35 0.60
C ILE A 134 -1.38 -17.70 0.13
N ASP A 135 -0.28 -17.68 -0.63
CA ASP A 135 0.40 -18.87 -1.10
C ASP A 135 0.97 -19.71 0.06
N ALA A 136 1.58 -19.07 1.05
CA ALA A 136 2.05 -19.72 2.27
C ALA A 136 0.91 -20.39 3.07
N LEU A 137 -0.23 -19.70 3.22
CA LEU A 137 -1.42 -20.25 3.91
C LEU A 137 -2.07 -21.43 3.15
N THR A 138 -1.93 -21.46 1.83
CA THR A 138 -2.54 -22.50 0.98
C THR A 138 -1.59 -23.65 0.64
N GLY A 139 -0.34 -23.61 1.12
CA GLY A 139 0.67 -24.60 0.81
C GLY A 139 1.14 -24.57 -0.64
N LYS A 140 0.86 -23.49 -1.38
CA LYS A 140 1.37 -23.23 -2.73
C LYS A 140 2.72 -22.52 -2.63
N HIS A 141 3.73 -23.17 -2.03
CA HIS A 141 5.06 -22.57 -2.02
C HIS A 141 5.67 -22.67 -3.43
N ASP A 142 5.86 -21.53 -4.09
CA ASP A 142 6.70 -21.42 -5.27
C ASP A 142 8.17 -21.52 -4.83
N PRO A 143 8.92 -22.58 -5.22
CA PRO A 143 10.28 -22.82 -4.74
C PRO A 143 11.31 -21.76 -5.16
N ASP A 144 10.96 -20.81 -6.03
CA ASP A 144 11.90 -19.78 -6.52
C ASP A 144 11.94 -18.49 -5.67
N ASN A 145 11.09 -18.34 -4.64
CA ASN A 145 11.06 -17.13 -3.82
C ASN A 145 11.69 -17.34 -2.43
N ASN A 146 13.00 -17.12 -2.35
CA ASN A 146 13.75 -17.13 -1.09
C ASN A 146 13.53 -15.81 -0.31
N SER A 147 12.44 -15.71 0.45
CA SER A 147 12.27 -14.68 1.47
C SER A 147 12.32 -15.33 2.85
N GLU A 148 13.34 -14.93 3.62
CA GLU A 148 13.66 -15.41 4.96
C GLU A 148 12.44 -15.45 5.88
N GLU A 149 12.37 -16.56 6.62
CA GLU A 149 11.43 -16.86 7.70
C GLU A 149 11.37 -15.70 8.71
N LEU A 150 10.35 -14.84 8.62
CA LEU A 150 10.06 -13.87 9.68
C LEU A 150 9.28 -14.60 10.77
N ASP A 151 10.04 -15.05 11.76
CA ASP A 151 9.61 -15.61 13.03
C ASP A 151 8.78 -14.56 13.79
N PHE A 152 7.47 -14.54 13.56
CA PHE A 152 6.53 -13.68 14.30
C PHE A 152 6.24 -14.35 15.65
N PHE A 153 7.12 -14.06 16.61
CA PHE A 153 6.95 -14.40 18.01
C PHE A 153 5.60 -13.91 18.56
N GLU A 154 4.99 -14.83 19.32
CA GLU A 154 4.11 -14.61 20.46
C GLU A 154 4.10 -13.19 21.02
N ILE A 155 2.91 -12.55 21.03
CA ILE A 155 2.35 -11.82 22.18
C ILE A 155 0.84 -12.02 22.21
#